data_AF-A0A949ASQ5-F1
#
_entry.id   AF-A0A949ASQ5-F1
#
_cell.length_a   1.000
_cell.length_b   1.000
_cell.length_c   1.000
_cell.angle_alpha   90.00
_cell.angle_beta   90.00
_cell.angle_gamma   90.00
#
_symmetry.space_group_name_H-M   'P 1'
#
loop_
_entity.id
_entity.type
_entity.pdbx_description
1 polymer ?
#
loop_
_entity_poly.entity_id
_entity_poly.type
_entity_poly.pdbx_seq_one_letter_code
_entity_poly.pdbx_strand_id
1 'polypeptide(L)'
;KLPKDSVCNIMGKQLLRSGTSVLANYIEANSASSKKDFINYFTHSLKSANESKVWLALLRDTNKGDKDKLKWLLQELGEIANILASSILTLKGKK
;
A
#
# COMPACT_ATOMS: atom_id res chain seq x y z
N LYS A 1 10.78 -9.18 13.21
CA LYS A 1 9.71 -10.12 13.63
C LYS A 1 8.84 -9.37 14.62
N LEU A 2 7.52 -9.39 14.46
CA LEU A 2 6.62 -8.67 15.38
C LEU A 2 6.53 -9.40 16.72
N PRO A 3 6.29 -8.68 17.84
CA PRO A 3 5.94 -9.29 19.12
C PRO A 3 4.74 -10.23 18.98
N LYS A 4 4.74 -11.32 19.76
CA LYS A 4 3.64 -12.29 19.80
C LYS A 4 2.52 -11.80 20.71
N ASP A 5 1.81 -10.76 20.31
CA ASP A 5 0.63 -10.25 21.02
C ASP A 5 -0.57 -10.08 20.07
N SER A 6 -1.78 -10.01 20.65
CA SER A 6 -3.03 -9.96 19.90
C SER A 6 -3.11 -8.75 18.97
N VAL A 7 -2.60 -7.59 19.40
CA VAL A 7 -2.60 -6.36 18.62
C VAL A 7 -1.67 -6.50 17.41
N CYS A 8 -0.44 -6.98 17.62
CA CYS A 8 0.51 -7.25 16.53
C CYS A 8 -0.03 -8.28 15.52
N ASN A 9 -0.73 -9.30 15.99
CA ASN A 9 -1.32 -10.32 15.12
C ASN A 9 -2.41 -9.74 14.22
N ILE A 10 -3.27 -8.86 14.77
CA ILE A 10 -4.32 -8.19 13.99
C ILE A 10 -3.70 -7.21 13.00
N MET A 11 -2.77 -6.35 13.45
CA MET A 11 -2.06 -5.40 12.58
C MET A 11 -1.30 -6.12 11.46
N GLY A 12 -0.60 -7.22 11.78
CA GLY A 12 0.14 -8.01 10.81
C GLY A 12 -0.78 -8.63 9.75
N LYS A 13 -1.96 -9.13 10.13
CA LYS A 13 -2.96 -9.64 9.18
C LYS A 13 -3.50 -8.53 8.27
N GLN A 14 -3.81 -7.35 8.82
CA GLN A 14 -4.29 -6.22 8.02
C GLN A 14 -3.22 -5.69 7.08
N LEU A 15 -1.96 -5.59 7.54
CA LEU A 15 -0.82 -5.23 6.71
C LEU A 15 -0.59 -6.25 5.59
N LEU A 16 -0.65 -7.54 5.89
CA LEU A 16 -0.49 -8.59 4.88
C LEU A 16 -1.57 -8.46 3.80
N ARG A 17 -2.84 -8.30 4.19
CA ARG A 17 -3.96 -8.15 3.25
C ARG A 17 -3.81 -6.89 2.40
N SER A 18 -3.58 -5.74 3.03
CA SER A 18 -3.46 -4.46 2.31
C SER A 18 -2.22 -4.42 1.42
N GLY A 19 -1.08 -4.93 1.89
CA GLY A 19 0.17 -4.99 1.12
C GLY A 19 0.07 -5.87 -0.12
N THR A 20 -0.50 -7.07 -0.01
CA THR A 20 -0.70 -7.96 -1.18
C THR A 20 -1.78 -7.41 -2.12
N SER A 21 -2.76 -6.67 -1.60
CA SER A 21 -3.80 -6.03 -2.43
C SER A 21 -3.25 -4.94 -3.35
N VAL A 22 -2.11 -4.31 -3.02
CA VAL A 22 -1.43 -3.36 -3.93
C VAL A 22 -1.06 -4.07 -5.24
N LEU A 23 -0.38 -5.21 -5.12
CA LEU A 23 0.06 -6.01 -6.26
C LEU A 23 -1.12 -6.65 -6.98
N ALA A 24 -2.08 -7.22 -6.25
CA ALA A 24 -3.27 -7.83 -6.86
C ALA A 24 -4.02 -6.85 -7.77
N ASN A 25 -4.33 -5.64 -7.28
CA ASN A 25 -5.01 -4.63 -8.09
C ASN A 25 -4.14 -4.13 -9.26
N TYR A 26 -2.81 -4.10 -9.11
CA TYR A 26 -1.92 -3.73 -10.22
C TYR A 26 -1.95 -4.77 -11.35
N ILE A 27 -1.98 -6.06 -11.01
CA ILE A 27 -2.11 -7.14 -11.99
C ILE A 27 -3.49 -7.09 -12.67
N GLU A 28 -4.57 -6.88 -11.91
CA GLU A 28 -5.92 -6.72 -12.48
C GLU A 28 -6.00 -5.53 -13.44
N ALA A 29 -5.31 -4.42 -13.14
CA ALA A 29 -5.25 -3.29 -14.04
C ALA A 29 -4.66 -3.65 -15.41
N ASN A 30 -3.66 -4.54 -15.47
CA ASN A 30 -3.07 -4.97 -16.75
C ASN A 30 -4.04 -5.79 -17.61
N SER A 31 -5.06 -6.37 -17.00
CA SER A 31 -6.15 -7.09 -17.67
C SER A 31 -7.38 -6.22 -17.91
N ALA A 32 -7.31 -4.91 -17.61
CA ALA A 32 -8.46 -4.02 -17.67
C ALA A 32 -9.01 -3.86 -19.10
N SER A 33 -10.33 -3.87 -19.20
CA SER A 33 -11.06 -3.79 -20.48
C SER A 33 -11.13 -2.38 -21.07
N SER A 34 -10.82 -1.35 -20.27
CA SER A 34 -10.86 0.05 -20.71
C SER A 34 -9.92 0.92 -19.90
N LYS A 35 -9.62 2.12 -20.41
CA LYS A 35 -8.83 3.13 -19.70
C LYS A 35 -9.45 3.53 -18.35
N LYS A 36 -10.79 3.64 -18.28
CA LYS A 36 -11.50 3.97 -17.04
C LYS A 36 -11.32 2.86 -16.00
N ASP A 37 -11.42 1.62 -16.45
CA ASP A 37 -11.27 0.42 -15.62
C ASP A 37 -9.82 0.29 -15.10
N PHE A 38 -8.83 0.50 -15.98
CA PHE A 38 -7.42 0.58 -15.62
C PHE A 38 -7.15 1.61 -14.51
N ILE A 39 -7.71 2.83 -14.66
CA ILE A 39 -7.59 3.90 -13.65
C ILE A 39 -8.23 3.47 -12.33
N ASN A 40 -9.36 2.75 -12.35
CA ASN A 40 -10.03 2.29 -11.14
C ASN A 40 -9.14 1.30 -10.37
N TYR A 41 -8.58 0.29 -11.05
CA TYR A 41 -7.68 -0.67 -10.42
C TYR A 41 -6.41 -0.01 -9.88
N PHE A 42 -5.79 0.92 -10.61
CA PHE A 42 -4.67 1.71 -10.09
C PHE A 42 -5.06 2.53 -8.85
N THR A 43 -6.27 3.08 -8.84
CA THR A 43 -6.81 3.80 -7.67
C THR A 43 -7.00 2.85 -6.48
N HIS A 44 -7.42 1.61 -6.71
CA HIS A 44 -7.50 0.58 -5.67
C HIS A 44 -6.11 0.20 -5.14
N SER A 45 -5.12 -0.02 -6.00
CA SER A 45 -3.72 -0.22 -5.58
C SER A 45 -3.22 0.93 -4.71
N LEU A 46 -3.50 2.18 -5.09
CA LEU A 46 -3.09 3.36 -4.32
C LEU A 46 -3.76 3.39 -2.94
N LYS A 47 -5.06 3.07 -2.86
CA LYS A 47 -5.78 2.96 -1.58
C LYS A 47 -5.16 1.90 -0.68
N SER A 48 -4.85 0.72 -1.23
CA SER A 48 -4.19 -0.37 -0.49
C SER A 48 -2.78 0.00 -0.02
N ALA A 49 -2.02 0.76 -0.82
CA ALA A 49 -0.70 1.25 -0.43
C ALA A 49 -0.80 2.24 0.74
N ASN A 50 -1.79 3.15 0.69
CA ASN A 50 -2.08 4.08 1.77
C ASN A 50 -2.53 3.37 3.05
N GLU A 51 -3.38 2.33 2.94
CA GLU A 51 -3.76 1.50 4.08
C GLU A 51 -2.55 0.78 4.69
N SER A 52 -1.67 0.22 3.85
CA SER A 52 -0.43 -0.42 4.31
C SER A 52 0.47 0.53 5.10
N LYS A 53 0.58 1.80 4.67
CA LYS A 53 1.31 2.85 5.39
C LYS A 53 0.73 3.09 6.79
N VAL A 54 -0.60 3.10 6.95
CA VAL A 54 -1.23 3.25 8.26
C VAL A 54 -0.78 2.14 9.21
N TRP A 55 -0.81 0.89 8.76
CA TRP A 55 -0.41 -0.24 9.60
C TRP A 55 1.09 -0.21 9.97
N LEU A 56 1.97 0.14 9.04
CA LEU A 56 3.39 0.32 9.35
C LEU A 56 3.66 1.50 10.29
N ALA A 57 2.95 2.62 10.12
CA ALA A 57 3.06 3.78 11.00
C ALA A 57 2.61 3.42 12.42
N LEU A 58 1.49 2.70 12.57
CA LEU A 58 1.03 2.21 13.88
C LEU A 58 2.06 1.29 14.54
N LEU A 59 2.68 0.36 13.79
CA LEU A 59 3.74 -0.49 14.31
C LEU A 59 4.97 0.32 14.78
N ARG A 60 5.32 1.40 14.07
CA ARG A 60 6.42 2.30 14.42
C ARG A 60 6.09 3.10 15.68
N ASP A 61 4.92 3.73 15.70
CA ASP A 61 4.51 4.68 16.74
C ASP A 61 4.18 3.97 18.06
N THR A 62 3.77 2.69 17.99
CA THR A 62 3.61 1.82 19.18
C THR A 62 4.87 1.07 19.58
N ASN A 63 6.00 1.33 18.91
CA ASN A 63 7.29 0.67 19.15
C ASN A 63 7.20 -0.87 19.09
N LYS A 64 6.37 -1.40 18.19
CA LYS A 64 6.07 -2.83 18.00
C LYS A 64 6.82 -3.47 16.82
N GLY A 65 7.87 -2.82 16.35
CA GLY A 65 8.74 -3.38 15.32
C GLY A 65 10.11 -2.72 15.29
N ASP A 66 10.97 -3.24 14.42
CA ASP A 66 12.31 -2.71 14.16
C ASP A 66 12.19 -1.34 13.48
N LYS A 67 12.71 -0.30 14.14
CA LYS A 67 12.53 1.10 13.70
C LYS A 67 13.14 1.36 12.33
N ASP A 68 14.32 0.79 12.05
CA ASP A 68 15.03 1.03 10.79
C ASP A 68 14.32 0.31 9.64
N LYS A 69 13.86 -0.92 9.87
CA LYS A 69 13.05 -1.65 8.89
C LYS A 69 11.71 -0.97 8.62
N LEU A 70 11.02 -0.51 9.66
CA LEU A 70 9.75 0.19 9.50
C LEU A 70 9.93 1.52 8.78
N LYS A 71 11.01 2.26 9.07
CA LYS A 71 11.37 3.50 8.37
C LYS A 71 11.60 3.23 6.88
N TRP A 72 12.41 2.22 6.56
CA TRP A 72 12.68 1.84 5.17
C TRP A 72 11.38 1.42 4.45
N LEU A 73 10.58 0.52 5.04
CA LEU A 73 9.31 0.08 4.43
C LEU A 73 8.32 1.22 4.22
N LEU A 74 8.24 2.18 5.14
CA LEU A 74 7.39 3.37 5.00
C LEU A 74 7.85 4.27 3.84
N GLN A 75 9.17 4.40 3.65
CA GLN A 75 9.73 5.14 2.52
C GLN A 75 9.38 4.46 1.20
N GLU A 76 9.65 3.16 1.05
CA GLU A 76 9.32 2.38 -0.15
C GLU A 76 7.83 2.45 -0.50
N LEU A 77 6.94 2.29 0.49
CA LEU A 77 5.50 2.43 0.26
C LEU A 77 5.11 3.86 -0.13
N GLY A 78 5.83 4.87 0.34
CA GLY A 78 5.66 6.25 -0.07
C GLY A 78 6.00 6.43 -1.55
N GLU A 79 7.12 5.89 -1.99
CA GLU A 79 7.57 5.91 -3.39
C GLU A 79 6.59 5.16 -4.30
N ILE A 80 6.14 3.97 -3.92
CA ILE A 80 5.11 3.20 -4.64
C ILE A 80 3.80 4.00 -4.75
N ALA A 81 3.34 4.61 -3.66
CA ALA A 81 2.12 5.41 -3.67
C ALA A 81 2.25 6.63 -4.60
N ASN A 82 3.42 7.28 -4.63
CA ASN A 82 3.69 8.41 -5.52
C ASN A 82 3.70 7.99 -7.00
N ILE A 83 4.29 6.84 -7.32
CA ILE A 83 4.27 6.27 -8.68
C ILE A 83 2.83 6.00 -9.13
N LEU A 84 2.02 5.35 -8.28
CA LEU A 84 0.62 5.07 -8.57
C LEU A 84 -0.19 6.36 -8.76
N ALA A 85 -0.02 7.34 -7.87
CA ALA A 85 -0.71 8.63 -7.96
C ALA A 85 -0.35 9.40 -9.23
N SER A 86 0.94 9.49 -9.55
CA SER A 86 1.43 10.16 -10.77
C SER A 86 0.93 9.47 -12.05
N SER A 87 0.87 8.14 -12.05
CA SER A 87 0.30 7.35 -13.14
C SER A 87 -1.19 7.66 -13.35
N ILE A 88 -1.98 7.72 -12.27
CA ILE A 88 -3.40 8.08 -12.30
C ILE A 88 -3.61 9.50 -12.85
N LEU A 89 -2.80 10.46 -12.39
CA LEU A 89 -2.87 11.85 -12.84
C LEU A 89 -2.58 11.98 -14.34
N THR A 90 -1.52 11.31 -14.80
CA THR A 90 -1.14 11.24 -16.22
C THR A 90 -2.27 10.63 -17.07
N LEU A 91 -2.88 9.53 -16.62
CA LEU A 91 -3.98 8.89 -17.31
C LEU A 91 -5.23 9.79 -17.39
N LYS A 92 -5.47 10.62 -16.37
CA LYS A 92 -6.58 11.59 -16.33
C LYS A 92 -6.31 12.88 -17.10
N GLY A 93 -5.10 13.09 -17.62
CA GLY A 93 -4.71 14.33 -18.29
C GLY A 93 -4.62 15.54 -17.35
N LYS A 94 -4.44 15.31 -16.04
CA LYS A 94 -4.28 16.35 -15.02
C LYS A 94 -2.81 16.37 -14.58
N LYS A 95 -1.97 17.14 -15.28
CA LYS A 95 -0.60 17.44 -14.84
C LYS A 95 -0.56 18.81 -14.18
#